data_AF-A0A1H2HAJ7-F1
#
_entry.id   AF-A0A1H2HAJ7-F1
#
_cell.length_a   1.000
_cell.length_b   1.000
_cell.length_c   1.000
_cell.angle_alpha   90.00
_cell.angle_beta   90.00
_cell.angle_gamma   90.00
#
_symmetry.space_group_name_H-M   'P 1'
#
loop_
_entity.id
_entity.type
_entity.pdbx_description
1 polymer ?
#
loop_
_entity_poly.entity_id
_entity_poly.type
_entity_poly.pdbx_seq_one_letter_code
_entity_poly.pdbx_strand_id
1 'polypeptide(L)'
;MSTPFSDDSLLPKPEPAMPVSPHGDEYLLRSERAQWEKRAAVAADASSDLNDAILDLQEVGHRNAFGNCVEGESFYKGLVLAMGRLTTELDGQSARALRLSRQCKDAASSFENADAHGAANLEA
;
A
#
# COMPACT_ATOMS: atom_id res chain seq x y z
N MET A 1 -22.41 21.02 30.83
CA MET A 1 -21.08 21.58 30.48
C MET A 1 -20.84 21.26 29.02
N SER A 2 -20.86 22.27 28.14
CA SER A 2 -20.61 22.11 26.70
C SER A 2 -19.13 22.40 26.44
N THR A 3 -18.42 21.50 25.75
CA THR A 3 -17.00 21.69 25.40
C THR A 3 -16.88 22.68 24.23
N PRO A 4 -15.97 23.67 24.29
CA PRO A 4 -15.93 24.80 23.36
C PRO A 4 -15.20 24.52 22.03
N PHE A 5 -14.97 23.25 21.68
CA PHE A 5 -14.14 22.86 20.52
C PHE A 5 -14.90 22.12 19.42
N SER A 6 -16.23 22.05 19.46
CA SER A 6 -17.04 21.49 18.36
C SER A 6 -17.31 22.53 17.27
N ASP A 7 -16.27 23.21 16.80
CA ASP A 7 -16.35 24.04 15.60
C ASP A 7 -15.81 23.24 14.42
N ASP A 8 -16.68 22.41 13.83
CA ASP A 8 -16.41 21.58 12.65
C ASP A 8 -16.20 22.41 11.36
N SER A 9 -16.15 23.74 11.48
CA SER A 9 -15.97 24.68 10.36
C SER A 9 -14.58 24.63 9.69
N LEU A 10 -13.63 23.86 10.23
CA LEU A 10 -12.29 23.66 9.67
C LEU A 10 -12.11 22.38 8.85
N LEU A 11 -13.14 21.52 8.78
CA LEU A 11 -13.10 20.38 7.87
C LEU A 11 -13.29 20.88 6.43
N PRO A 12 -12.49 20.41 5.45
CA PRO A 12 -12.75 20.65 4.04
C PRO A 12 -14.19 20.27 3.75
N LYS A 13 -14.97 21.20 3.16
CA LYS A 13 -16.35 20.91 2.74
C LYS A 13 -16.33 19.62 1.92
N PRO A 14 -17.27 18.68 2.15
CA PRO A 14 -17.36 17.49 1.31
C PRO A 14 -17.44 17.97 -0.13
N GLU A 15 -16.56 17.42 -0.98
CA GLU A 15 -16.54 17.73 -2.41
C GLU A 15 -17.97 17.60 -2.95
N PRO A 16 -18.43 18.53 -3.81
CA PRO A 16 -19.77 18.44 -4.37
C PRO A 16 -19.95 17.06 -4.97
N ALA A 17 -20.99 16.36 -4.54
CA ALA A 17 -21.29 15.02 -5.01
C ALA A 17 -21.34 15.06 -6.55
N MET A 18 -20.36 14.40 -7.17
CA MET A 18 -20.31 14.26 -8.62
C MET A 18 -21.68 13.74 -9.09
N PRO A 19 -22.23 14.27 -10.20
CA PRO A 19 -23.52 13.84 -10.70
C PRO A 19 -23.48 12.32 -10.92
N VAL A 20 -24.22 11.60 -10.08
CA VAL A 20 -24.41 10.16 -10.21
C VAL A 20 -25.36 9.92 -11.36
N SER A 21 -24.98 8.98 -12.24
CA SER A 21 -25.80 8.57 -13.37
C SER A 21 -27.19 8.13 -12.88
N PRO A 22 -28.29 8.49 -13.57
CA PRO A 22 -29.65 8.05 -13.24
C PRO A 22 -29.83 6.52 -13.21
N HIS A 23 -28.86 5.78 -13.73
CA HIS A 23 -28.85 4.32 -13.81
C HIS A 23 -28.10 3.65 -12.65
N GLY A 24 -27.77 4.38 -11.58
CA GLY A 24 -27.06 3.83 -10.41
C GLY A 24 -25.57 3.60 -10.65
N ASP A 25 -24.91 2.96 -9.68
CA ASP A 25 -23.46 2.69 -9.68
C ASP A 25 -22.98 1.84 -10.89
N GLU A 26 -23.90 1.25 -11.65
CA GLU A 26 -23.62 0.48 -12.88
C GLU A 26 -22.97 1.33 -13.99
N TYR A 27 -23.16 2.66 -13.96
CA TYR A 27 -22.62 3.59 -14.96
C TYR A 27 -21.74 4.69 -14.34
N LEU A 28 -21.12 4.40 -13.19
CA LEU A 28 -19.97 5.18 -12.78
C LEU A 28 -18.85 4.92 -13.80
N LEU A 29 -18.59 5.91 -14.65
CA LEU A 29 -17.36 6.05 -15.44
C LEU A 29 -16.16 6.21 -14.47
N ARG A 30 -15.91 5.20 -13.64
CA ARG A 30 -14.65 5.07 -12.91
C ARG A 30 -13.64 4.69 -13.96
N SER A 31 -12.75 5.62 -14.32
CA SER A 31 -11.71 5.31 -15.28
C SER A 31 -10.98 4.06 -14.79
N GLU A 32 -10.94 3.02 -15.63
CA GLU A 32 -10.21 1.77 -15.31
C GLU A 32 -8.76 2.10 -14.93
N ARG A 33 -8.21 3.14 -15.57
CA ARG A 33 -6.96 3.81 -15.18
C ARG A 33 -6.89 4.12 -13.68
N ALA A 34 -7.85 4.88 -13.13
CA ALA A 34 -7.81 5.28 -11.72
C ALA A 34 -7.88 4.07 -10.78
N GLN A 35 -8.58 3.00 -11.17
CA GLN A 35 -8.58 1.76 -10.38
C GLN A 35 -7.21 1.09 -10.37
N TRP A 36 -6.55 1.01 -11.52
CA TRP A 36 -5.19 0.46 -11.63
C TRP A 36 -4.15 1.32 -10.91
N GLU A 37 -4.26 2.64 -10.97
CA GLU A 37 -3.41 3.55 -10.19
C GLU A 37 -3.61 3.37 -8.68
N LYS A 38 -4.86 3.21 -8.21
CA LYS A 38 -5.13 2.91 -6.80
C LYS A 38 -4.51 1.58 -6.36
N ARG A 39 -4.64 0.53 -7.17
CA ARG A 39 -4.00 -0.77 -6.90
C ARG A 39 -2.48 -0.63 -6.87
N ALA A 40 -1.91 0.18 -7.76
CA ALA A 40 -0.48 0.45 -7.79
C ALA A 40 0.00 1.16 -6.52
N ALA A 41 -0.77 2.14 -6.02
CA ALA A 41 -0.47 2.85 -4.78
C ALA A 41 -0.47 1.89 -3.59
N VAL A 42 -1.54 1.11 -3.42
CA VAL A 42 -1.64 0.12 -2.32
C VAL A 42 -0.49 -0.88 -2.34
N ALA A 43 -0.08 -1.35 -3.52
CA ALA A 43 1.05 -2.25 -3.65
C ALA A 43 2.41 -1.59 -3.35
N ALA A 44 2.55 -0.29 -3.63
CA ALA A 44 3.75 0.48 -3.26
C ALA A 44 3.80 0.72 -1.74
N ASP A 45 2.67 1.10 -1.14
CA ASP A 45 2.53 1.29 0.30
C ASP A 45 2.87 -0.01 1.04
N ALA A 46 2.31 -1.15 0.61
CA ALA A 46 2.64 -2.44 1.19
C ALA A 46 4.13 -2.79 1.09
N SER A 47 4.82 -2.44 0.00
CA SER A 47 6.27 -2.61 -0.10
C SER A 47 7.02 -1.72 0.89
N SER A 48 6.57 -0.48 1.08
CA SER A 48 7.14 0.45 2.07
C SER A 48 6.97 -0.09 3.49
N ASP A 49 5.75 -0.48 3.87
CA ASP A 49 5.43 -1.00 5.20
C ASP A 49 6.24 -2.26 5.53
N LEU A 50 6.46 -3.13 4.54
CA LEU A 50 7.30 -4.32 4.71
C LEU A 50 8.77 -3.97 4.93
N ASN A 51 9.28 -2.93 4.28
CA ASN A 51 10.65 -2.46 4.51
C ASN A 51 10.80 -1.85 5.90
N ASP A 52 9.81 -1.09 6.36
CA ASP A 52 9.81 -0.52 7.72
C ASP A 52 9.75 -1.64 8.76
N ALA A 53 8.91 -2.66 8.56
CA ALA A 53 8.84 -3.82 9.43
C ALA A 53 10.17 -4.60 9.52
N ILE A 54 10.96 -4.64 8.45
CA ILE A 54 12.31 -5.23 8.46
C ILE A 54 13.24 -4.43 9.39
N LEU A 55 13.20 -3.10 9.32
CA LEU A 55 14.02 -2.24 10.18
C LEU A 55 13.64 -2.40 11.65
N ASP A 56 12.34 -2.44 11.95
CA ASP A 56 11.82 -2.66 13.30
C ASP A 56 12.25 -4.02 13.86
N LEU A 57 12.19 -5.08 13.03
CA LEU A 57 12.67 -6.40 13.41
C LEU A 57 14.16 -6.36 13.77
N GLN A 58 15.00 -5.74 12.94
CA GLN A 58 16.44 -5.65 13.22
C GLN A 58 16.72 -4.96 14.56
N GLU A 59 15.98 -3.90 14.88
CA GLU A 59 16.10 -3.19 16.16
C GLU A 59 15.75 -4.09 17.36
N VAL A 60 14.67 -4.89 17.27
CA VAL A 60 14.29 -5.86 18.30
C VAL A 60 15.39 -6.90 18.53
N GLY A 61 16.07 -7.35 17.47
CA GLY A 61 17.17 -8.31 17.58
C GLY A 61 18.36 -7.76 18.39
N HIS A 62 18.60 -6.45 18.33
CA HIS A 62 19.74 -5.80 18.99
C HIS A 62 19.46 -5.38 20.45
N ARG A 63 18.20 -5.14 20.81
CA ARG A 63 17.83 -4.59 22.13
C ARG A 63 17.52 -5.63 23.19
N ASN A 64 17.40 -6.91 22.83
CA ASN A 64 17.04 -7.95 23.78
C ASN A 64 18.24 -8.48 24.58
N ALA A 65 18.07 -8.57 25.90
CA ALA A 65 19.04 -9.18 26.81
C ALA A 65 18.50 -10.52 27.33
N PHE A 66 19.12 -11.63 26.91
CA PHE A 66 18.68 -12.99 27.27
C PHE A 66 19.41 -13.58 28.49
N GLY A 67 20.16 -12.76 29.22
CA GLY A 67 21.03 -13.22 30.31
C GLY A 67 22.25 -14.00 29.81
N ASN A 68 23.11 -14.41 30.75
CA ASN A 68 24.39 -15.09 30.45
C ASN A 68 24.36 -16.57 30.87
N CYS A 69 23.25 -17.25 30.59
CA CYS A 69 23.05 -18.69 30.81
C CYS A 69 23.00 -19.44 29.48
N VAL A 70 23.21 -20.76 29.51
CA VAL A 70 23.20 -21.63 28.31
C VAL A 70 21.84 -21.57 27.60
N GLU A 71 20.76 -21.47 28.36
CA GLU A 71 19.39 -21.30 27.86
C GLU A 71 19.23 -19.96 27.14
N GLY A 72 19.78 -18.88 27.70
CA GLY A 72 19.77 -17.55 27.10
C GLY A 72 20.55 -17.48 25.79
N GLU A 73 21.73 -18.09 25.73
CA GLU A 73 22.54 -18.18 24.52
C GLU A 73 21.83 -19.00 23.43
N SER A 74 21.24 -20.14 23.80
CA SER A 74 20.51 -21.01 22.87
C SER A 74 19.26 -20.31 22.33
N PHE A 75 18.52 -19.61 23.20
CA PHE A 75 17.36 -18.82 22.80
C PHE A 75 17.74 -17.69 21.85
N TYR A 76 18.78 -16.93 22.19
CA TYR A 76 19.29 -15.85 21.34
C TYR A 76 19.65 -16.35 19.94
N LYS A 77 20.38 -17.46 19.83
CA LYS A 77 20.72 -18.08 18.53
C LYS A 77 19.46 -18.47 17.75
N GLY A 78 18.48 -19.09 18.41
CA GLY A 78 17.21 -19.47 17.79
C GLY A 78 16.43 -18.24 17.28
N LEU A 79 16.37 -17.19 18.08
CA LEU A 79 15.71 -15.93 17.73
C LEU A 79 16.38 -15.27 16.52
N VAL A 80 17.71 -15.13 16.52
CA VAL A 80 18.45 -14.53 15.40
C VAL A 80 18.20 -15.31 14.10
N LEU A 81 18.19 -16.65 14.15
CA LEU A 81 17.88 -17.47 12.98
C LEU A 81 16.43 -17.28 12.50
N ALA A 82 15.47 -17.24 13.40
CA ALA A 82 14.06 -17.01 13.07
C ALA A 82 13.85 -15.63 12.45
N MET A 83 14.46 -14.59 13.03
CA MET A 83 14.41 -13.22 12.53
C MET A 83 15.08 -13.08 11.16
N GLY A 84 16.22 -13.73 10.94
CA GLY A 84 16.89 -13.74 9.63
C GLY A 84 16.02 -14.38 8.54
N ARG A 85 15.33 -15.48 8.85
CA ARG A 85 14.37 -16.12 7.93
C ARG A 85 13.19 -15.21 7.63
N LEU A 86 12.57 -14.63 8.67
CA LEU A 86 11.44 -13.71 8.51
C LEU A 86 11.84 -12.49 7.68
N THR A 87 12.99 -11.89 7.96
CA THR A 87 13.52 -10.75 7.21
C THR A 87 13.68 -11.08 5.72
N THR A 88 14.23 -12.26 5.41
CA THR A 88 14.39 -12.73 4.02
C THR A 88 13.04 -12.90 3.32
N GLU A 89 12.04 -13.41 4.05
CA GLU A 89 10.69 -13.57 3.51
C GLU A 89 10.02 -12.22 3.25
N LEU A 90 10.11 -11.29 4.20
CA LEU A 90 9.57 -9.93 4.07
C LEU A 90 10.21 -9.17 2.90
N ASP A 91 11.52 -9.27 2.72
CA ASP A 91 12.24 -8.67 1.58
C ASP A 91 11.70 -9.22 0.25
N GLY A 92 11.53 -10.55 0.16
CA GLY A 92 10.92 -11.19 -1.00
C GLY A 92 9.47 -10.76 -1.26
N GLN A 93 8.66 -10.54 -0.21
CA GLN A 93 7.30 -10.01 -0.35
C GLN A 93 7.29 -8.53 -0.76
N SER A 94 8.18 -7.71 -0.20
CA SER A 94 8.34 -6.30 -0.56
C SER A 94 8.68 -6.15 -2.03
N ALA A 95 9.66 -6.93 -2.52
CA ALA A 95 10.02 -6.94 -3.95
C ALA A 95 8.85 -7.37 -4.86
N ARG A 96 8.03 -8.35 -4.43
CA ARG A 96 6.82 -8.77 -5.15
C ARG A 96 5.76 -7.66 -5.18
N ALA A 97 5.53 -7.00 -4.05
CA ALA A 97 4.59 -5.88 -3.94
C ALA A 97 5.02 -4.69 -4.84
N LEU A 98 6.31 -4.34 -4.83
CA LEU A 98 6.84 -3.30 -5.70
C LEU A 98 6.70 -3.66 -7.19
N ARG A 99 6.94 -4.93 -7.55
CA ARG A 99 6.72 -5.42 -8.92
C ARG A 99 5.25 -5.32 -9.32
N LEU A 100 4.34 -5.70 -8.44
CA LEU A 100 2.90 -5.59 -8.67
C LEU A 100 2.49 -4.12 -8.88
N SER A 101 3.04 -3.20 -8.07
CA SER A 101 2.80 -1.77 -8.24
C SER A 101 3.17 -1.29 -9.65
N ARG A 102 4.34 -1.69 -10.16
CA ARG A 102 4.78 -1.38 -11.52
C ARG A 102 3.84 -1.95 -12.57
N GLN A 103 3.46 -3.23 -12.44
CA GLN A 103 2.53 -3.88 -13.36
C GLN A 103 1.16 -3.18 -13.41
N CYS A 104 0.66 -2.70 -12.27
CA CYS A 104 -0.58 -1.93 -12.22
C CYS A 104 -0.43 -0.57 -12.91
N LYS A 105 0.71 0.12 -12.80
CA LYS A 105 0.96 1.37 -13.55
C LYS A 105 1.03 1.11 -15.05
N ASP A 106 1.71 0.05 -15.47
CA ASP A 106 1.79 -0.34 -16.88
C ASP A 106 0.39 -0.65 -17.45
N ALA A 107 -0.45 -1.35 -16.68
CA ALA A 107 -1.84 -1.60 -17.06
C ALA A 107 -2.64 -0.30 -17.21
N ALA A 108 -2.52 0.63 -16.25
CA ALA A 108 -3.18 1.94 -16.29
C ALA A 108 -2.81 2.72 -17.57
N SER A 109 -1.52 2.77 -17.91
CA SER A 109 -1.04 3.42 -19.14
C SER A 109 -1.51 2.69 -20.40
N SER A 110 -1.60 1.35 -20.38
CA SER A 110 -2.14 0.60 -21.52
C SER A 110 -3.62 0.92 -21.77
N PHE A 111 -4.42 1.10 -20.72
CA PHE A 111 -5.82 1.51 -20.87
C PHE A 111 -5.95 2.93 -21.42
N GLU A 112 -5.16 3.88 -20.90
CA GLU A 112 -5.14 5.26 -21.40
C GLU A 112 -4.76 5.31 -22.89
N ASN A 113 -3.73 4.57 -23.29
CA ASN A 113 -3.33 4.49 -24.69
C ASN A 113 -4.44 3.88 -25.56
N ALA A 114 -5.07 2.80 -25.12
CA ALA A 114 -6.16 2.17 -25.88
C ALA A 114 -7.36 3.11 -26.05
N ASP A 115 -7.72 3.86 -25.02
CA ASP A 115 -8.81 4.83 -25.05
C ASP A 115 -8.50 5.98 -26.02
N ALA A 116 -7.28 6.53 -25.97
CA ALA A 116 -6.83 7.58 -26.88
C ALA A 116 -6.82 7.12 -28.36
N HIS A 117 -6.35 5.90 -28.64
CA HIS A 117 -6.39 5.34 -30.00
C HIS A 117 -7.82 5.06 -30.47
N GLY A 118 -8.69 4.60 -29.57
CA GLY A 118 -10.11 4.39 -29.87
C GLY A 118 -10.82 5.68 -30.24
N ALA A 119 -10.61 6.74 -29.47
CA ALA A 119 -11.20 8.06 -29.73
C ALA A 119 -10.74 8.65 -31.07
N ALA A 120 -9.44 8.59 -31.38
CA ALA A 120 -8.90 9.11 -32.64
C ALA A 120 -9.49 8.42 -33.89
N ASN A 121 -9.83 7.13 -33.80
CA ASN A 121 -10.43 6.38 -34.90
C ASN A 121 -11.93 6.64 -35.11
N LEU A 122 -12.62 7.27 -34.15
CA LEU A 122 -14.03 7.65 -34.28
C LEU A 122 -14.23 9.03 -34.91
N GLU A 123 -13.20 9.87 -34.89
CA GLU A 123 -13.21 11.20 -35.50
C GLU A 123 -12.78 11.20 -36.99
N ALA A 124 -12.33 10.05 -37.51
CA ALA A 124 -11.89 9.83 -38.90
C ALA A 124 -12.99 9.21 -39.77
#